data_AF-A0A2R5GG18-F1
#
_entry.id   AF-A0A2R5GG18-F1
#
_cell.length_a   1.000
_cell.length_b   1.000
_cell.length_c   1.000
_cell.angle_alpha   90.00
_cell.angle_beta   90.00
_cell.angle_gamma   90.00
#
_symmetry.space_group_name_H-M   'P 1'
#
loop_
_entity.id
_entity.type
_entity.pdbx_description
1 polymer ?
#
loop_
_entity_poly.entity_id
_entity_poly.type
_entity_poly.pdbx_seq_one_letter_code
_entity_poly.pdbx_strand_id
1 'polypeptide(L)'
;MAEAKKDAGNDAFRAGDHEKAVKLYTEAIELDELNHVLYANRAAAYLALKQWEDARTDAKKCLAMDASFVKAYLRLATAEKELNNHEEALRVVKEGMKLLPSASGKKSAQKKSGVHEFRKLEKELKNKIRDASAANRTPDARATTEEAMMGGTQELGQRVMEAKFKYMQVTNELNEKELEQRTKAIISQSIIEETKSKDGAEVNCYRAMGKGFLMQDAAQITKDLGTESTKLASDIDNLKKGQMLMKRNLEDANSTLMDHLRRRQA
;
A
#
# COMPACT_ATOMS: atom_id res chain seq x y z
N MET A 1 5.55 -10.37 26.78
CA MET A 1 4.95 -9.03 26.92
C MET A 1 5.45 -8.16 25.76
N ALA A 2 4.59 -7.31 25.19
CA ALA A 2 4.91 -6.46 24.03
C ALA A 2 6.15 -5.56 24.30
N GLU A 3 6.25 -5.02 25.51
CA GLU A 3 7.40 -4.20 25.95
C GLU A 3 8.75 -4.91 25.83
N ALA A 4 8.83 -6.19 26.22
CA ALA A 4 10.07 -6.97 26.11
C ALA A 4 10.49 -7.18 24.64
N LYS A 5 9.53 -7.34 23.73
CA LYS A 5 9.79 -7.46 22.28
C LYS A 5 10.20 -6.12 21.67
N LYS A 6 9.58 -5.03 22.10
CA LYS A 6 9.99 -3.66 21.75
C LYS A 6 11.44 -3.39 22.17
N ASP A 7 11.81 -3.74 23.39
CA ASP A 7 13.16 -3.51 23.91
C ASP A 7 14.20 -4.36 23.17
N ALA A 8 13.90 -5.64 22.92
CA ALA A 8 14.74 -6.48 22.08
C ALA A 8 14.87 -5.91 20.65
N GLY A 9 13.80 -5.35 20.08
CA GLY A 9 13.83 -4.67 18.79
C GLY A 9 14.69 -3.40 18.81
N ASN A 10 14.64 -2.62 19.89
CA ASN A 10 15.49 -1.45 20.09
C ASN A 10 16.98 -1.84 20.16
N ASP A 11 17.30 -2.94 20.84
CA ASP A 11 18.66 -3.43 20.95
C ASP A 11 19.18 -3.99 19.63
N ALA A 12 18.36 -4.74 18.89
CA ALA A 12 18.69 -5.17 17.53
C ALA A 12 18.93 -3.97 16.60
N PHE A 13 18.08 -2.94 16.69
CA PHE A 13 18.23 -1.71 15.91
C PHE A 13 19.55 -0.99 16.23
N ARG A 14 19.91 -0.88 17.52
CA ARG A 14 21.20 -0.30 17.95
C ARG A 14 22.40 -1.13 17.51
N ALA A 15 22.25 -2.45 17.43
CA ALA A 15 23.26 -3.36 16.93
C ALA A 15 23.45 -3.32 15.40
N GLY A 16 22.60 -2.57 14.67
CA GLY A 16 22.62 -2.50 13.21
C GLY A 16 21.89 -3.65 12.51
N ASP A 17 21.31 -4.59 13.28
CA ASP A 17 20.50 -5.69 12.75
C ASP A 17 19.07 -5.22 12.53
N HIS A 18 18.88 -4.47 11.45
CA HIS A 18 17.61 -3.82 11.14
C HIS A 18 16.53 -4.82 10.71
N GLU A 19 16.88 -5.94 10.07
CA GLU A 19 15.93 -6.99 9.70
C GLU A 19 15.35 -7.67 10.94
N LYS A 20 16.21 -8.01 11.91
CA LYS A 20 15.76 -8.56 13.19
C LYS A 20 14.94 -7.54 13.98
N ALA A 21 15.31 -6.26 13.94
CA ALA A 21 14.52 -5.20 14.55
C ALA A 21 13.09 -5.14 13.96
N VAL A 22 12.94 -5.21 12.63
CA VAL A 22 11.62 -5.26 11.97
C VAL A 22 10.79 -6.45 12.45
N LYS A 23 11.40 -7.64 12.52
CA LYS A 23 10.70 -8.85 13.02
C LYS A 23 10.23 -8.67 14.45
N LEU A 24 11.11 -8.22 15.33
CA LEU A 24 10.79 -8.01 16.75
C LEU A 24 9.74 -6.92 16.98
N TYR A 25 9.77 -5.84 16.21
CA TYR A 25 8.71 -4.82 16.27
C TYR A 25 7.39 -5.34 15.71
N THR A 26 7.41 -6.18 14.68
CA THR A 26 6.19 -6.80 14.14
C THR A 26 5.54 -7.71 15.19
N GLU A 27 6.32 -8.57 15.84
CA GLU A 27 5.84 -9.39 16.96
C GLU A 27 5.34 -8.53 18.13
N ALA A 28 5.98 -7.38 18.41
CA ALA A 28 5.50 -6.45 19.43
C ALA A 28 4.16 -5.82 19.05
N ILE A 29 3.96 -5.48 17.77
CA ILE A 29 2.72 -4.90 17.24
C ILE A 29 1.58 -5.92 17.32
N GLU A 30 1.82 -7.19 17.00
CA GLU A 30 0.81 -8.26 17.16
C GLU A 30 0.33 -8.41 18.61
N LEU A 31 1.16 -8.03 19.58
CA LEU A 31 0.82 -8.05 21.00
C LEU A 31 0.19 -6.74 21.50
N ASP A 32 0.42 -5.62 20.82
CA ASP A 32 -0.04 -4.28 21.18
C ASP A 32 -0.20 -3.39 19.93
N GLU A 33 -1.31 -3.60 19.22
CA GLU A 33 -1.56 -2.97 17.91
C GLU A 33 -1.83 -1.46 18.00
N LEU A 34 -2.15 -0.94 19.18
CA LEU A 34 -2.52 0.46 19.42
C LEU A 34 -1.32 1.33 19.82
N ASN A 35 -0.14 0.73 19.94
CA ASN A 35 1.07 1.43 20.35
C ASN A 35 1.76 2.11 19.17
N HIS A 36 1.45 3.40 18.99
CA HIS A 36 2.02 4.23 17.93
C HIS A 36 3.57 4.22 17.90
N VAL A 37 4.23 4.04 19.04
CA VAL A 37 5.71 4.02 19.14
C VAL A 37 6.30 2.83 18.40
N LEU A 38 5.62 1.68 18.38
CA LEU A 38 6.10 0.48 17.70
C LEU A 38 6.15 0.69 16.18
N TYR A 39 5.09 1.25 15.60
CA TYR A 39 5.08 1.63 14.17
C TYR A 39 6.17 2.65 13.87
N ALA A 40 6.36 3.63 14.74
CA ALA A 40 7.39 4.63 14.57
C ALA A 40 8.81 3.99 14.57
N ASN A 41 9.07 3.03 15.46
CA ASN A 41 10.36 2.35 15.55
C ASN A 41 10.58 1.37 14.40
N ARG A 42 9.54 0.66 13.95
CA ARG A 42 9.59 -0.19 12.76
C ARG A 42 9.82 0.63 11.48
N ALA A 43 9.20 1.81 11.35
CA ALA A 43 9.48 2.75 10.28
C ALA A 43 10.96 3.18 10.26
N ALA A 44 11.60 3.36 11.42
CA ALA A 44 13.03 3.67 11.47
C ALA A 44 13.88 2.51 10.95
N ALA A 45 13.53 1.26 11.30
CA ALA A 45 14.20 0.07 10.79
C ALA A 45 14.03 -0.08 9.27
N TYR A 46 12.84 0.18 8.75
CA TYR A 46 12.58 0.19 7.31
C TYR A 46 13.38 1.26 6.57
N LEU A 47 13.52 2.47 7.12
CA LEU A 47 14.40 3.50 6.55
C LEU A 47 15.85 3.05 6.48
N ALA A 48 16.35 2.36 7.52
CA ALA A 48 17.71 1.84 7.52
C ALA A 48 17.92 0.74 6.47
N LEU A 49 16.88 -0.05 6.20
CA LEU A 49 16.85 -1.10 5.17
C LEU A 49 16.55 -0.58 3.76
N LYS A 50 16.35 0.73 3.57
CA LYS A 50 15.95 1.33 2.30
C LYS A 50 14.57 0.88 1.78
N GLN A 51 13.71 0.44 2.68
CA GLN A 51 12.33 0.06 2.40
C GLN A 51 11.41 1.27 2.61
N TRP A 52 11.46 2.20 1.66
CA TRP A 52 10.86 3.53 1.81
C TRP A 52 9.33 3.50 1.88
N GLU A 53 8.69 2.61 1.11
CA GLU A 53 7.24 2.44 1.07
C GLU A 53 6.67 1.90 2.39
N ASP A 54 7.33 0.92 2.98
CA ASP A 54 6.95 0.35 4.28
C ASP A 54 7.17 1.38 5.40
N ALA A 55 8.29 2.11 5.36
CA ALA A 55 8.55 3.20 6.29
C ALA A 55 7.49 4.31 6.21
N ARG A 56 7.06 4.68 4.99
CA ARG A 56 6.00 5.66 4.75
C ARG A 56 4.68 5.19 5.37
N THR A 57 4.32 3.92 5.16
CA THR A 57 3.08 3.34 5.65
C THR A 57 3.02 3.34 7.17
N ASP A 58 4.08 2.85 7.82
CA ASP A 58 4.18 2.80 9.28
C ASP A 58 4.23 4.19 9.92
N ALA A 59 4.96 5.13 9.30
CA ALA A 59 5.02 6.50 9.80
C ALA A 59 3.65 7.20 9.70
N LYS A 60 2.89 6.98 8.62
CA LYS A 60 1.50 7.48 8.49
C LYS A 60 0.59 6.84 9.53
N LYS A 61 0.70 5.53 9.78
CA LYS A 61 -0.08 4.83 10.80
C LYS A 61 0.21 5.35 12.21
N CYS A 62 1.48 5.61 12.52
CA CYS A 62 1.88 6.25 13.77
C CYS A 62 1.22 7.63 13.95
N LEU A 63 1.25 8.47 12.92
CA LEU A 63 0.66 9.82 12.97
C LEU A 63 -0.88 9.82 13.01
N ALA A 64 -1.51 8.80 12.43
CA ALA A 64 -2.95 8.61 12.56
C ALA A 64 -3.38 8.27 14.00
N MET A 65 -2.48 7.63 14.77
CA MET A 65 -2.70 7.30 16.18
C MET A 65 -2.30 8.45 17.12
N ASP A 66 -1.14 9.06 16.89
CA ASP A 66 -0.65 10.21 17.65
C ASP A 66 0.00 11.25 16.72
N ALA A 67 -0.79 12.26 16.36
CA ALA A 67 -0.34 13.39 15.56
C ALA A 67 0.64 14.31 16.28
N SER A 68 0.89 14.13 17.58
CA SER A 68 1.91 14.90 18.33
C SER A 68 3.30 14.25 18.26
N PHE A 69 3.42 13.04 17.70
CA PHE A 69 4.64 12.26 17.72
C PHE A 69 5.67 12.76 16.67
N VAL A 70 6.43 13.78 17.06
CA VAL A 70 7.41 14.49 16.22
C VAL A 70 8.37 13.58 15.43
N LYS A 71 8.83 12.47 16.00
CA LYS A 71 9.77 11.56 15.32
C LYS A 71 9.13 10.87 14.11
N ALA A 72 7.82 10.64 14.10
CA ALA A 72 7.13 10.05 12.95
C ALA A 72 7.09 11.01 11.76
N TYR A 73 6.93 12.32 11.97
CA TYR A 73 7.06 13.32 10.90
C TYR A 73 8.43 13.29 10.23
N LEU A 74 9.51 13.18 11.02
CA LEU A 74 10.86 13.11 10.46
C LEU A 74 11.07 11.83 9.62
N ARG A 75 10.55 10.70 10.11
CA ARG A 75 10.62 9.41 9.40
C ARG A 75 9.81 9.43 8.12
N LEU A 76 8.58 9.97 8.16
CA LEU A 76 7.73 10.13 7.00
C LEU A 76 8.37 11.05 5.96
N ALA A 77 8.85 12.23 6.38
CA ALA A 77 9.51 13.16 5.46
C ALA A 77 10.78 12.58 4.84
N THR A 78 11.53 11.75 5.58
CA THR A 78 12.69 11.06 5.04
C THR A 78 12.28 10.01 4.01
N ALA A 79 11.25 9.21 4.30
CA ALA A 79 10.70 8.25 3.34
C ALA A 79 10.21 8.94 2.05
N GLU A 80 9.42 10.01 2.17
CA GLU A 80 8.93 10.77 1.01
C GLU A 80 10.08 11.44 0.23
N LYS A 81 11.16 11.87 0.91
CA LYS A 81 12.36 12.39 0.24
C LYS A 81 13.02 11.33 -0.64
N GLU A 82 13.21 10.12 -0.12
CA GLU A 82 13.84 9.00 -0.85
C GLU A 82 12.94 8.45 -1.95
N LEU A 83 11.61 8.60 -1.82
CA LEU A 83 10.63 8.33 -2.88
C LEU A 83 10.51 9.42 -3.95
N ASN A 84 11.36 10.46 -3.90
CA ASN A 84 11.34 11.64 -4.78
C ASN A 84 10.08 12.52 -4.67
N ASN A 85 9.26 12.35 -3.64
CA ASN A 85 8.10 13.20 -3.36
C ASN A 85 8.51 14.44 -2.55
N HIS A 86 9.39 15.27 -3.13
CA HIS A 86 10.07 16.36 -2.40
C HIS A 86 9.11 17.43 -1.87
N GLU A 87 8.03 17.73 -2.58
CA GLU A 87 7.01 18.70 -2.16
C GLU A 87 6.23 18.21 -0.94
N GLU A 88 5.79 16.95 -0.97
CA GLU A 88 5.09 16.31 0.14
C GLU A 88 6.02 16.17 1.36
N ALA A 89 7.26 15.75 1.15
CA ALA A 89 8.27 15.71 2.20
C ALA A 89 8.44 17.09 2.87
N LEU A 90 8.47 18.18 2.09
CA LEU A 90 8.58 19.54 2.62
C LEU A 90 7.34 19.96 3.40
N ARG A 91 6.14 19.53 2.97
CA ARG A 91 4.88 19.76 3.70
C ARG A 91 4.91 19.08 5.06
N VAL A 92 5.25 17.79 5.10
CA VAL A 92 5.35 16.99 6.33
C VAL A 92 6.40 17.58 7.29
N VAL A 93 7.55 18.03 6.78
CA VAL A 93 8.58 18.72 7.58
C VAL A 93 8.03 19.99 8.23
N LYS A 94 7.29 20.81 7.48
CA LYS A 94 6.68 22.04 8.02
C LYS A 94 5.65 21.75 9.10
N GLU A 95 4.84 20.71 8.92
CA GLU A 95 3.87 20.27 9.94
C GLU A 95 4.56 19.79 11.21
N GLY A 96 5.56 18.90 11.09
CA GLY A 96 6.34 18.43 12.23
C GLY A 96 7.05 19.55 12.98
N MET A 97 7.52 20.58 12.28
CA MET A 97 8.15 21.76 12.91
C MET A 97 7.18 22.61 13.73
N LYS A 98 5.88 22.66 13.39
CA LYS A 98 4.87 23.40 14.18
C LYS A 98 4.69 22.81 15.57
N LEU A 99 4.94 21.51 15.73
CA LEU A 99 4.81 20.78 16.99
C LEU A 99 6.04 20.94 17.89
N LEU A 100 7.14 21.48 17.37
CA LEU A 100 8.34 21.72 18.17
C LEU A 100 8.11 22.94 19.08
N PRO A 101 8.38 22.83 20.39
CA PRO A 101 8.24 23.97 21.29
C PRO A 101 9.16 25.12 20.84
N SER A 102 8.57 26.28 20.60
CA SER A 102 9.29 27.53 20.37
C SER A 102 10.25 27.78 21.53
N ALA A 103 11.41 28.37 21.26
CA ALA A 103 12.62 28.39 22.09
C ALA A 103 12.51 29.04 23.50
N SER A 104 11.32 29.28 24.04
CA SER A 104 11.06 29.93 25.32
C SER A 104 10.98 29.00 26.54
N GLY A 105 10.94 27.68 26.38
CA GLY A 105 10.85 26.73 27.50
C GLY A 105 12.17 26.04 27.84
N LYS A 106 12.81 26.41 28.96
CA LYS A 106 13.93 25.64 29.55
C LYS A 106 13.48 24.20 29.83
N LYS A 107 14.02 23.20 29.08
CA LYS A 107 14.58 21.92 29.55
C LYS A 107 14.75 20.88 28.40
N SER A 108 15.92 20.24 28.43
CA SER A 108 16.41 19.00 27.78
C SER A 108 17.08 19.05 26.38
N ALA A 109 18.30 18.50 26.32
CA ALA A 109 19.20 18.45 25.16
C ALA A 109 18.67 17.56 24.00
N GLN A 110 17.77 16.61 24.28
CA GLN A 110 17.10 15.80 23.25
C GLN A 110 16.15 16.61 22.36
N LYS A 111 15.64 17.77 22.81
CA LYS A 111 14.70 18.62 22.04
C LYS A 111 15.38 19.56 21.04
N LYS A 112 16.69 19.79 21.17
CA LYS A 112 17.46 20.63 20.24
C LYS A 112 17.90 19.87 18.97
N SER A 113 18.05 18.55 19.05
CA SER A 113 18.46 17.69 17.92
C SER A 113 17.36 17.60 16.85
N GLY A 114 16.10 17.40 17.24
CA GLY A 114 14.99 17.33 16.27
C GLY A 114 14.83 18.61 15.44
N VAL A 115 14.96 19.79 16.06
CA VAL A 115 14.91 21.08 15.33
C VAL A 115 16.01 21.18 14.28
N HIS A 116 17.22 20.71 14.59
CA HIS A 116 18.33 20.72 13.64
C HIS A 116 18.08 19.74 12.48
N GLU A 117 17.57 18.55 12.77
CA GLU A 117 17.23 17.54 11.75
C GLU A 117 16.15 18.04 10.79
N PHE A 118 15.06 18.62 11.31
CA PHE A 118 14.02 19.22 10.47
C PHE A 118 14.56 20.36 9.61
N ARG A 119 15.37 21.28 10.17
CA ARG A 119 15.95 22.39 9.39
C ARG A 119 16.91 21.91 8.32
N LYS A 120 17.73 20.89 8.62
CA LYS A 120 18.63 20.28 7.65
C LYS A 120 17.84 19.67 6.50
N LEU A 121 16.82 18.86 6.84
CA LEU A 121 15.96 18.21 5.85
C LEU A 121 15.16 19.23 5.03
N GLU A 122 14.64 20.29 5.66
CA GLU A 122 13.95 21.38 4.98
C GLU A 122 14.87 22.09 3.96
N LYS A 123 16.12 22.38 4.34
CA LYS A 123 17.09 23.01 3.45
C LYS A 123 17.47 22.09 2.29
N GLU A 124 17.70 20.81 2.55
CA GLU A 124 17.97 19.80 1.51
C GLU A 124 16.81 19.73 0.51
N LEU A 125 15.57 19.64 1.01
CA LEU A 125 14.37 19.57 0.17
C LEU A 125 14.16 20.85 -0.64
N LYS A 126 14.33 22.03 -0.03
CA LYS A 126 14.27 23.32 -0.75
C LYS A 126 15.33 23.41 -1.84
N ASN A 127 16.54 22.94 -1.59
CA ASN A 127 17.59 22.90 -2.62
C ASN A 127 17.20 21.94 -3.73
N LYS A 128 16.78 20.70 -3.43
CA LYS A 128 16.33 19.74 -4.46
C LYS A 128 15.17 20.27 -5.30
N ILE A 129 14.18 20.91 -4.68
CA ILE A 129 13.04 21.54 -5.38
C ILE A 129 13.53 22.70 -6.24
N ARG A 130 14.42 23.56 -5.70
CA ARG A 130 14.99 24.68 -6.45
C ARG A 130 15.82 24.19 -7.62
N ASP A 131 16.66 23.18 -7.44
CA ASP A 131 17.54 22.66 -8.47
C ASP A 131 16.73 21.92 -9.56
N ALA A 132 15.67 21.20 -9.18
CA ALA A 132 14.66 20.70 -10.14
C ALA A 132 13.96 21.85 -10.90
N SER A 133 13.66 22.96 -10.22
CA SER A 133 13.06 24.14 -10.85
C SER A 133 14.05 24.98 -11.67
N ALA A 134 15.35 24.88 -11.40
CA ALA A 134 16.43 25.60 -12.07
C ALA A 134 16.96 24.82 -13.28
N ALA A 135 16.93 23.49 -13.23
CA ALA A 135 17.06 22.63 -14.40
C ALA A 135 15.96 22.90 -15.44
N ASN A 136 14.79 23.39 -14.99
CA ASN A 136 13.70 23.90 -15.82
C ASN A 136 13.76 25.43 -16.09
N ARG A 137 14.89 26.10 -15.86
CA ARG A 137 15.06 27.54 -16.18
C ARG A 137 16.37 27.80 -16.91
N THR A 138 16.39 27.45 -18.19
CA THR A 138 17.13 28.22 -19.20
C THR A 138 16.15 29.15 -19.92
N PRO A 139 16.45 30.45 -20.10
CA PRO A 139 15.51 31.38 -20.67
C PRO A 139 15.50 31.27 -22.20
N ASP A 140 14.54 30.53 -22.75
CA ASP A 140 14.01 30.81 -24.08
C ASP A 140 12.49 30.70 -24.02
N ALA A 141 11.78 31.74 -24.45
CA ALA A 141 10.34 31.91 -24.30
C ALA A 141 9.50 30.89 -25.12
N ARG A 142 10.16 29.95 -25.81
CA ARG A 142 9.57 28.76 -26.45
C ARG A 142 9.50 27.53 -25.54
N ALA A 143 10.28 27.48 -24.46
CA ALA A 143 10.35 26.33 -23.54
C ALA A 143 9.20 26.29 -22.50
N THR A 144 8.61 27.43 -22.14
CA THR A 144 7.51 27.48 -21.15
C THR A 144 6.25 26.77 -21.64
N THR A 145 6.05 26.68 -22.95
CA THR A 145 4.99 25.89 -23.57
C THR A 145 5.34 24.41 -23.58
N GLU A 146 6.59 24.03 -23.91
CA GLU A 146 7.00 22.63 -23.98
C GLU A 146 7.15 21.96 -22.60
N GLU A 147 7.60 22.67 -21.55
CA GLU A 147 7.72 22.13 -20.19
C GLU A 147 6.36 21.98 -19.49
N ALA A 148 5.44 22.93 -19.68
CA ALA A 148 4.05 22.78 -19.24
C ALA A 148 3.34 21.64 -20.01
N MET A 149 3.64 21.48 -21.31
CA MET A 149 3.17 20.34 -22.10
C MET A 149 3.83 19.02 -21.70
N MET A 150 5.12 19.01 -21.30
CA MET A 150 5.86 17.83 -20.80
C MET A 150 5.37 17.39 -19.42
N GLY A 151 5.15 18.33 -18.50
CA GLY A 151 4.51 18.08 -17.21
C GLY A 151 3.11 17.52 -17.40
N GLY A 152 2.33 18.08 -18.33
CA GLY A 152 1.04 17.54 -18.74
C GLY A 152 1.14 16.12 -19.33
N THR A 153 2.15 15.81 -20.13
CA THR A 153 2.38 14.43 -20.61
C THR A 153 2.77 13.46 -19.49
N GLN A 154 3.55 13.92 -18.50
CA GLN A 154 3.96 13.09 -17.36
C GLN A 154 2.76 12.80 -16.44
N GLU A 155 1.95 13.81 -16.14
CA GLU A 155 0.74 13.67 -15.32
C GLU A 155 -0.32 12.80 -16.02
N LEU A 156 -0.55 13.00 -17.32
CA LEU A 156 -1.44 12.14 -18.12
C LEU A 156 -0.90 10.71 -18.22
N GLY A 157 0.41 10.53 -18.34
CA GLY A 157 1.07 9.22 -18.30
C GLY A 157 0.87 8.52 -16.97
N GLN A 158 0.97 9.24 -15.85
CA GLN A 158 0.70 8.72 -14.52
C GLN A 158 -0.77 8.30 -14.37
N ARG A 159 -1.72 9.12 -14.85
CA ARG A 159 -3.15 8.76 -14.86
C ARG A 159 -3.45 7.49 -15.65
N VAL A 160 -2.79 7.30 -16.79
CA VAL A 160 -2.89 6.05 -17.58
C VAL A 160 -2.35 4.86 -16.78
N MET A 161 -1.20 5.02 -16.12
CA MET A 161 -0.61 3.97 -15.30
C MET A 161 -1.51 3.58 -14.13
N GLU A 162 -2.09 4.55 -13.43
CA GLU A 162 -3.05 4.33 -12.35
C GLU A 162 -4.33 3.63 -12.82
N ALA A 163 -4.90 4.08 -13.95
CA ALA A 163 -6.08 3.44 -14.54
C ALA A 163 -5.78 1.99 -14.96
N LYS A 164 -4.61 1.75 -15.54
CA LYS A 164 -4.14 0.40 -15.93
C LYS A 164 -3.96 -0.50 -14.71
N PHE A 165 -3.38 0.02 -13.63
CA PHE A 165 -3.21 -0.72 -12.39
C PHE A 165 -4.55 -1.15 -11.79
N LYS A 166 -5.52 -0.23 -11.69
CA LYS A 166 -6.88 -0.54 -11.21
C LYS A 166 -7.59 -1.58 -12.09
N TYR A 167 -7.47 -1.44 -13.42
CA TYR A 167 -8.02 -2.42 -14.36
C TYR A 167 -7.40 -3.82 -14.16
N MET A 168 -6.09 -3.89 -13.95
CA MET A 168 -5.37 -5.15 -13.72
C MET A 168 -5.77 -5.79 -12.39
N GLN A 169 -5.94 -5.02 -11.31
CA GLN A 169 -6.42 -5.53 -10.02
C GLN A 169 -7.78 -6.22 -10.15
N VAL A 170 -8.77 -5.54 -10.75
CA VAL A 170 -10.11 -6.11 -10.94
C VAL A 170 -10.08 -7.33 -11.87
N THR A 171 -9.20 -7.32 -12.89
CA THR A 171 -9.03 -8.47 -13.79
C THR A 171 -8.48 -9.69 -13.07
N ASN A 172 -7.49 -9.52 -12.18
CA ASN A 172 -6.93 -10.61 -11.39
C ASN A 172 -7.98 -11.18 -10.42
N GLU A 173 -8.70 -10.31 -9.71
CA GLU A 173 -9.77 -10.72 -8.79
C GLU A 173 -10.90 -11.47 -9.53
N LEU A 174 -11.28 -11.00 -10.72
CA LEU A 174 -12.26 -11.69 -11.57
C LEU A 174 -11.77 -13.09 -11.97
N ASN A 175 -10.51 -13.22 -12.39
CA ASN A 175 -9.94 -14.52 -12.76
C ASN A 175 -9.91 -15.51 -11.59
N GLU A 176 -9.56 -15.04 -10.39
CA GLU A 176 -9.60 -15.85 -9.17
C GLU A 176 -11.02 -16.34 -8.86
N LYS A 177 -12.02 -15.46 -8.99
CA LYS A 177 -13.42 -15.79 -8.73
C LYS A 177 -14.00 -16.73 -9.79
N GLU A 178 -13.68 -16.55 -11.07
CA GLU A 178 -14.08 -17.48 -12.13
C GLU A 178 -13.43 -18.85 -11.96
N LEU A 179 -12.17 -18.90 -11.52
CA LEU A 179 -11.50 -20.17 -11.19
C LEU A 179 -12.18 -20.87 -10.01
N GLU A 180 -12.47 -20.13 -8.93
CA GLU A 180 -13.21 -20.64 -7.78
C GLU A 180 -14.56 -21.24 -8.19
N GLN A 181 -15.28 -20.57 -9.10
CA GLN A 181 -16.58 -21.04 -9.61
C GLN A 181 -16.44 -22.35 -10.39
N ARG A 182 -15.44 -22.44 -11.27
CA ARG A 182 -15.16 -23.65 -12.06
C ARG A 182 -14.78 -24.82 -11.16
N THR A 183 -13.92 -24.59 -10.17
CA THR A 183 -13.51 -25.64 -9.22
C THR A 183 -14.71 -26.17 -8.44
N LYS A 184 -15.58 -25.28 -7.93
CA LYS A 184 -16.79 -25.70 -7.21
C LYS A 184 -17.77 -26.47 -8.10
N ALA A 185 -17.91 -26.07 -9.37
CA ALA A 185 -18.75 -26.78 -10.33
C ALA A 185 -18.23 -28.20 -10.60
N ILE A 186 -16.91 -28.37 -10.78
CA ILE A 186 -16.27 -29.68 -10.96
C ILE A 186 -16.49 -30.58 -9.74
N ILE A 187 -16.28 -30.04 -8.53
CA ILE A 187 -16.51 -30.78 -7.28
C ILE A 187 -17.98 -31.24 -7.18
N SER A 188 -18.92 -30.33 -7.43
CA SER A 188 -20.35 -30.64 -7.41
C SER A 188 -20.72 -31.74 -8.43
N GLN A 189 -20.19 -31.66 -9.67
CA GLN A 189 -20.41 -32.69 -10.68
C GLN A 189 -19.83 -34.04 -10.26
N SER A 190 -18.60 -34.07 -9.74
CA SER A 190 -17.96 -35.30 -9.26
C SER A 190 -18.77 -35.99 -8.16
N ILE A 191 -19.31 -35.22 -7.20
CA ILE A 191 -20.17 -35.78 -6.14
C ILE A 191 -21.44 -36.39 -6.73
N ILE A 192 -22.07 -35.70 -7.70
CA ILE A 192 -23.29 -36.18 -8.35
C ILE A 192 -23.04 -37.48 -9.12
N GLU A 193 -21.93 -37.56 -9.86
CA GLU A 193 -21.54 -38.75 -10.63
C GLU A 193 -21.28 -39.96 -9.71
N GLU A 194 -20.58 -39.75 -8.60
CA GLU A 194 -20.27 -40.80 -7.64
C GLU A 194 -21.48 -41.26 -6.83
N THR A 195 -22.45 -40.36 -6.60
CA THR A 195 -23.74 -40.71 -5.98
C THR A 195 -24.60 -41.55 -6.92
N LYS A 196 -24.59 -41.25 -8.22
CA LYS A 196 -25.34 -42.01 -9.24
C LYS A 196 -24.76 -43.40 -9.48
N SER A 197 -23.43 -43.55 -9.45
CA SER A 197 -22.78 -44.84 -9.73
C SER A 197 -22.98 -45.88 -8.62
N LYS A 198 -23.32 -45.44 -7.41
CA LYS A 198 -23.41 -46.30 -6.22
C LYS A 198 -24.80 -46.85 -5.91
N ASP A 199 -25.81 -46.63 -6.76
CA ASP A 199 -27.14 -47.31 -6.72
C ASP A 199 -27.77 -47.38 -5.32
N GLY A 200 -27.66 -46.29 -4.54
CA GLY A 200 -28.21 -46.18 -3.18
C GLY A 200 -27.24 -46.47 -2.02
N ALA A 201 -25.96 -46.77 -2.29
CA ALA A 201 -24.93 -46.83 -1.25
C ALA A 201 -24.45 -45.43 -0.84
N GLU A 202 -24.15 -45.28 0.45
CA GLU A 202 -23.79 -44.00 1.08
C GLU A 202 -22.46 -43.45 0.53
N VAL A 203 -22.46 -42.19 0.06
CA VAL A 203 -21.25 -41.50 -0.41
C VAL A 203 -20.70 -40.65 0.72
N ASN A 204 -19.62 -41.13 1.35
CA ASN A 204 -18.93 -40.38 2.39
C ASN A 204 -18.04 -39.28 1.78
N CYS A 205 -18.45 -38.02 1.95
CA CYS A 205 -17.64 -36.88 1.55
C CYS A 205 -16.86 -36.32 2.76
N TYR A 206 -15.61 -35.91 2.54
CA TYR A 206 -14.75 -35.38 3.60
C TYR A 206 -14.28 -33.96 3.23
N ARG A 207 -14.54 -32.99 4.11
CA ARG A 207 -14.07 -31.60 3.98
C ARG A 207 -12.81 -31.40 4.82
N ALA A 208 -11.75 -30.87 4.22
CA ALA A 208 -10.54 -30.50 4.96
C ALA A 208 -10.81 -29.31 5.88
N MET A 209 -10.45 -29.44 7.16
CA MET A 209 -10.60 -28.44 8.21
C MET A 209 -9.26 -28.31 8.95
N GLY A 210 -8.39 -27.42 8.46
CA GLY A 210 -7.04 -27.25 9.01
C GLY A 210 -6.19 -28.53 8.84
N LYS A 211 -5.81 -29.18 9.95
CA LYS A 211 -5.02 -30.44 9.95
C LYS A 211 -5.87 -31.72 9.95
N GLY A 212 -7.20 -31.61 9.90
CA GLY A 212 -8.12 -32.77 9.96
C GLY A 212 -9.14 -32.76 8.82
N PHE A 213 -9.96 -33.82 8.78
CA PHE A 213 -11.07 -33.97 7.83
C PHE A 213 -12.38 -34.18 8.59
N LEU A 214 -13.43 -33.48 8.18
CA LEU A 214 -14.78 -33.66 8.70
C LEU A 214 -15.64 -34.39 7.67
N MET A 215 -16.24 -35.52 8.07
CA MET A 215 -17.21 -36.22 7.24
C MET A 215 -18.51 -35.42 7.17
N GLN A 216 -19.05 -35.24 5.98
CA GLN A 216 -20.29 -34.51 5.73
C GLN A 216 -21.14 -35.24 4.70
N ASP A 217 -22.45 -35.01 4.78
CA ASP A 217 -23.42 -35.56 3.83
C ASP A 217 -23.24 -34.92 2.44
N ALA A 218 -23.15 -35.75 1.41
CA ALA A 218 -23.05 -35.36 0.01
C ALA A 218 -24.19 -34.43 -0.43
N ALA A 219 -25.41 -34.64 0.08
CA ALA A 219 -26.57 -33.81 -0.24
C ALA A 219 -26.42 -32.39 0.34
N GLN A 220 -25.94 -32.29 1.58
CA GLN A 220 -25.69 -31.02 2.25
C GLN A 220 -24.55 -30.25 1.58
N ILE A 221 -23.44 -30.92 1.24
CA ILE A 221 -22.32 -30.30 0.52
C ILE A 221 -22.77 -29.75 -0.85
N THR A 222 -23.56 -30.52 -1.60
CA THR A 222 -24.03 -30.10 -2.92
C THR A 222 -24.94 -28.87 -2.81
N LYS A 223 -25.79 -28.82 -1.77
CA LYS A 223 -26.64 -27.66 -1.46
C LYS A 223 -25.81 -26.43 -1.09
N ASP A 224 -24.82 -26.59 -0.20
CA ASP A 224 -23.93 -25.51 0.23
C ASP A 224 -23.13 -24.95 -0.95
N LEU A 225 -22.52 -25.82 -1.77
CA LEU A 225 -21.83 -25.45 -3.01
C LEU A 225 -22.76 -24.72 -3.99
N GLY A 226 -24.03 -25.11 -4.07
CA GLY A 226 -25.05 -24.42 -4.86
C GLY A 226 -25.28 -22.98 -4.39
N THR A 227 -25.46 -22.77 -3.09
CA THR A 227 -25.65 -21.43 -2.51
C THR A 227 -24.39 -20.55 -2.62
N GLU A 228 -23.21 -21.14 -2.45
CA GLU A 228 -21.95 -20.44 -2.65
C GLU A 228 -21.75 -20.07 -4.13
N SER A 229 -22.14 -20.94 -5.05
CA SER A 229 -22.04 -20.71 -6.50
C SER A 229 -22.95 -19.59 -6.98
N THR A 230 -24.17 -19.47 -6.45
CA THR A 230 -25.06 -18.35 -6.80
C THR A 230 -24.55 -17.02 -6.27
N LYS A 231 -24.02 -16.98 -5.04
CA LYS A 231 -23.36 -15.79 -4.51
C LYS A 231 -22.14 -15.39 -5.35
N LEU A 232 -21.30 -16.37 -5.68
CA LEU A 232 -20.11 -16.17 -6.50
C LEU A 232 -20.46 -15.67 -7.91
N ALA A 233 -21.55 -16.17 -8.50
CA ALA A 233 -22.04 -15.67 -9.80
C ALA A 233 -22.45 -14.19 -9.74
N SER A 234 -23.11 -13.76 -8.66
CA SER A 234 -23.44 -12.34 -8.44
C SER A 234 -22.18 -11.49 -8.26
N ASP A 235 -21.19 -11.98 -7.51
CA ASP A 235 -19.92 -11.28 -7.30
C ASP A 235 -19.15 -11.14 -8.62
N ILE A 236 -19.11 -12.19 -9.44
CA ILE A 236 -18.51 -12.19 -10.78
C ILE A 236 -19.21 -11.18 -11.70
N ASP A 237 -20.53 -11.09 -11.68
CA ASP A 237 -21.27 -10.11 -12.48
C ASP A 237 -20.94 -8.67 -12.07
N ASN A 238 -20.88 -8.41 -10.76
CA ASN A 238 -20.45 -7.12 -10.22
C ASN A 238 -19.02 -6.77 -10.61
N LEU A 239 -18.09 -7.74 -10.53
CA LEU A 239 -16.70 -7.56 -10.95
C LEU A 239 -16.59 -7.32 -12.45
N LYS A 240 -17.37 -8.00 -13.29
CA LYS A 240 -17.42 -7.76 -14.74
C LYS A 240 -17.89 -6.35 -15.08
N LYS A 241 -18.92 -5.86 -14.39
CA LYS A 241 -19.39 -4.47 -14.52
C LYS A 241 -18.29 -3.48 -14.10
N GLY A 242 -17.65 -3.73 -12.96
CA GLY A 242 -16.50 -2.95 -12.48
C GLY A 242 -15.34 -2.95 -13.47
N GLN A 243 -15.02 -4.11 -14.03
CA GLN A 243 -13.95 -4.29 -15.02
C GLN A 243 -14.24 -3.49 -16.30
N MET A 244 -15.47 -3.52 -16.81
CA MET A 244 -15.87 -2.71 -17.97
C MET A 244 -15.73 -1.21 -17.70
N LEU A 245 -16.13 -0.74 -16.52
CA LEU A 245 -16.00 0.66 -16.14
C LEU A 245 -14.53 1.08 -16.03
N MET A 246 -13.69 0.25 -15.41
CA MET A 246 -12.25 0.50 -15.32
C MET A 246 -11.57 0.46 -16.69
N LYS A 247 -12.00 -0.45 -17.59
CA LYS A 247 -11.52 -0.51 -18.97
C LYS A 247 -11.83 0.77 -19.73
N ARG A 248 -13.07 1.25 -19.62
CA ARG A 248 -13.49 2.53 -20.22
C ARG A 248 -12.66 3.69 -19.69
N ASN A 249 -12.46 3.78 -18.37
CA ASN A 249 -11.61 4.80 -17.77
C ASN A 249 -10.17 4.76 -18.30
N LEU A 250 -9.62 3.56 -18.51
CA LEU A 250 -8.29 3.38 -19.11
C LEU A 250 -8.27 3.83 -20.58
N GLU A 251 -9.29 3.49 -21.36
CA GLU A 251 -9.45 3.95 -22.75
C GLU A 251 -9.56 5.48 -22.83
N ASP A 252 -10.36 6.10 -21.96
CA ASP A 252 -10.53 7.55 -21.88
C ASP A 252 -9.20 8.25 -21.49
N ALA A 253 -8.46 7.69 -20.52
CA ALA A 253 -7.15 8.19 -20.13
C ALA A 253 -6.13 8.09 -21.26
N ASN A 254 -6.11 6.95 -21.98
CA ASN A 254 -5.25 6.75 -23.14
C ASN A 254 -5.61 7.71 -24.27
N SER A 255 -6.90 7.90 -24.55
CA SER A 255 -7.37 8.84 -25.58
C SER A 255 -6.90 10.26 -25.26
N THR A 256 -7.06 10.69 -24.01
CA THR A 256 -6.63 12.01 -23.54
C THR A 256 -5.12 12.20 -23.70
N LEU A 257 -4.32 11.20 -23.34
CA LEU A 257 -2.87 11.23 -23.53
C LEU A 257 -2.49 11.30 -25.02
N MET A 258 -3.13 10.48 -25.86
CA MET A 258 -2.85 10.47 -27.30
C MET A 258 -3.27 11.76 -27.99
N ASP A 259 -4.39 12.37 -27.61
CA ASP A 259 -4.81 13.68 -28.11
C ASP A 259 -3.82 14.78 -27.73
N HIS A 260 -3.31 14.73 -26.50
CA HIS A 260 -2.28 15.65 -26.03
C HIS A 260 -0.97 15.49 -26.81
N LEU A 261 -0.53 14.24 -27.04
CA LEU A 261 0.66 13.95 -27.85
C LEU A 261 0.51 14.38 -29.31
N ARG A 262 -0.67 14.16 -29.91
CA ARG A 262 -0.96 14.59 -31.30
C ARG A 262 -0.92 16.10 -31.45
N ARG A 263 -1.51 16.85 -30.51
CA ARG A 263 -1.46 18.33 -30.49
C ARG A 263 -0.06 18.89 -30.29
N ARG A 264 0.87 18.11 -29.74
CA ARG A 264 2.27 18.49 -29.57
C ARG A 264 3.11 18.28 -30.84
N GLN A 265 2.66 17.41 -31.75
CA GLN A 265 3.36 17.08 -33.00
C GLN A 265 2.89 17.89 -34.22
N ALA A 266 1.77 18.63 -34.11
CA ALA A 266 1.17 19.46 -35.16
C ALA A 266 1.50 20.94 -34.94
#